data_AF-A0A4V1ZTI7-F1
#
_entry.id   AF-A0A4V1ZTI7-F1
#
_cell.length_a   1.000
_cell.length_b   1.000
_cell.length_c   1.000
_cell.angle_alpha   90.00
_cell.angle_beta   90.00
_cell.angle_gamma   90.00
#
_symmetry.space_group_name_H-M   'P 1'
#
loop_
_entity.id
_entity.type
_entity.pdbx_description
1 polymer ?
#
loop_
_entity_poly.entity_id
_entity_poly.type
_entity_poly.pdbx_seq_one_letter_code
_entity_poly.pdbx_strand_id
1 'polypeptide(L)'
;MSVMMRWIAALLLLMTAGAAQAQTFPKFTGYVVDAADVLSPETEAVLTTKLEALQKDTKRQVVVATIADMQGYSLDEYGYRLGRSWGVGLRDVNNGAVLFAAPNNPGGQRGPR
;
A
#
# COMPACT_ATOMS: atom_id res chain seq x y z
N MET A 1 -6.16 -51.99 -2.58
CA MET A 1 -7.04 -50.91 -2.08
C MET A 1 -6.30 -49.63 -1.66
N SER A 2 -5.02 -49.68 -1.27
CA SER A 2 -4.34 -48.59 -0.56
C SER A 2 -3.82 -47.43 -1.43
N VAL A 3 -3.61 -47.66 -2.72
CA VAL A 3 -3.10 -46.62 -3.64
C VAL A 3 -4.20 -45.63 -4.02
N MET A 4 -5.39 -46.11 -4.35
CA MET A 4 -6.54 -45.26 -4.70
C MET A 4 -6.95 -44.34 -3.54
N MET A 5 -6.90 -44.84 -2.30
CA MET A 5 -7.17 -44.04 -1.10
C MET A 5 -6.16 -42.89 -0.90
N ARG A 6 -4.88 -43.12 -1.26
CA ARG A 6 -3.84 -42.08 -1.20
C ARG A 6 -4.05 -40.97 -2.22
N TRP A 7 -4.50 -41.32 -3.42
CA TRP A 7 -4.83 -40.34 -4.45
C TRP A 7 -6.06 -39.50 -4.10
N ILE A 8 -7.09 -40.13 -3.52
CA ILE A 8 -8.29 -39.41 -3.05
C ILE A 8 -7.93 -38.45 -1.90
N ALA A 9 -7.11 -38.89 -0.94
CA ALA A 9 -6.63 -38.04 0.14
C ALA A 9 -5.77 -36.86 -0.37
N ALA A 10 -4.92 -37.09 -1.36
CA ALA A 10 -4.13 -36.03 -1.98
C ALA A 10 -5.00 -35.01 -2.75
N LEU A 11 -6.04 -35.49 -3.46
CA LEU A 11 -6.98 -34.62 -4.17
C LEU A 11 -7.82 -33.77 -3.21
N LEU A 12 -8.25 -34.35 -2.09
CA LEU A 12 -8.96 -33.64 -1.02
C LEU A 12 -8.05 -32.59 -0.35
N LEU A 13 -6.77 -32.88 -0.15
CA LEU A 13 -5.82 -31.91 0.42
C LEU A 13 -5.61 -30.70 -0.51
N LEU A 14 -5.50 -30.92 -1.83
CA LEU A 14 -5.41 -29.83 -2.81
C LEU A 14 -6.66 -28.95 -2.84
N MET A 15 -7.85 -29.51 -2.61
CA MET A 15 -9.10 -28.73 -2.56
C MET A 15 -9.24 -27.87 -1.31
N THR A 16 -8.42 -28.10 -0.26
CA THR A 16 -8.36 -27.26 0.93
C THR A 16 -7.33 -26.13 0.85
N ALA A 17 -6.57 -26.04 -0.25
CA ALA A 17 -5.69 -24.90 -0.49
C ALA A 17 -6.52 -23.65 -0.79
N GLY A 18 -6.90 -22.92 0.26
CA GLY A 18 -7.60 -21.64 0.13
C GLY A 18 -6.81 -20.68 -0.75
N ALA A 19 -7.51 -19.97 -1.65
CA ALA A 19 -6.90 -18.94 -2.47
C ALA A 19 -6.34 -17.83 -1.57
N ALA A 20 -5.02 -17.67 -1.53
CA ALA A 20 -4.40 -16.53 -0.89
C ALA A 20 -4.82 -15.26 -1.66
N GLN A 21 -5.64 -14.42 -1.04
CA GLN A 21 -5.99 -13.11 -1.58
C GLN A 21 -4.77 -12.20 -1.40
N ALA A 22 -4.12 -11.83 -2.50
CA ALA A 22 -3.07 -10.82 -2.46
C ALA A 22 -3.70 -9.46 -2.15
N GLN A 23 -3.12 -8.73 -1.20
CA GLN A 23 -3.51 -7.35 -0.93
C GLN A 23 -3.35 -6.51 -2.20
N THR A 24 -4.37 -5.72 -2.53
CA THR A 24 -4.32 -4.79 -3.66
C THR A 24 -3.96 -3.39 -3.17
N PHE A 25 -3.35 -2.58 -4.03
CA PHE A 25 -3.01 -1.20 -3.69
C PHE A 25 -3.57 -0.26 -4.74
N PRO A 26 -3.86 1.01 -4.37
CA PRO A 26 -4.17 2.02 -5.36
C PRO A 26 -3.04 2.15 -6.39
N LYS A 27 -3.41 2.55 -7.61
CA LYS A 27 -2.43 2.79 -8.66
C LYS A 27 -1.51 3.94 -8.24
N PHE A 28 -0.20 3.73 -8.34
CA PHE A 28 0.77 4.78 -8.10
C PHE A 28 0.74 5.80 -9.25
N THR A 29 0.41 7.06 -8.94
CA THR A 29 0.29 8.16 -9.90
C THR A 29 1.37 9.23 -9.77
N GLY A 30 2.25 9.12 -8.77
CA GLY A 30 3.36 10.05 -8.55
C GLY A 30 3.38 10.63 -7.15
N TYR A 31 3.57 11.95 -7.03
CA TYR A 31 3.74 12.63 -5.74
C TYR A 31 2.48 12.62 -4.87
N VAL A 32 1.30 12.62 -5.48
CA VAL A 32 0.00 12.59 -4.78
C VAL A 32 -0.84 11.45 -5.32
N VAL A 33 -1.43 10.66 -4.42
CA VAL A 33 -2.38 9.59 -4.73
C VAL A 33 -3.61 9.75 -3.82
N ASP A 34 -4.68 10.38 -4.32
CA ASP A 34 -5.92 10.58 -3.56
C ASP A 34 -6.90 9.42 -3.79
N ALA A 35 -6.62 8.24 -3.22
CA ALA A 35 -7.49 7.08 -3.42
C ALA A 35 -8.77 7.11 -2.55
N ALA A 36 -8.85 8.04 -1.60
CA ALA A 36 -10.05 8.27 -0.80
C ALA A 36 -10.95 9.40 -1.33
N ASP A 37 -10.52 10.12 -2.37
CA ASP A 37 -11.25 11.24 -2.99
C ASP A 37 -11.64 12.33 -1.96
N VAL A 38 -10.65 12.78 -1.18
CA VAL A 38 -10.84 13.74 -0.07
C VAL A 38 -10.05 15.04 -0.25
N LEU A 39 -9.19 15.13 -1.26
CA LEU A 39 -8.42 16.33 -1.57
C LEU A 39 -9.10 17.09 -2.71
N SER A 40 -9.09 18.44 -2.63
CA SER A 40 -9.51 19.24 -3.78
C SER A 40 -8.44 19.17 -4.89
N PRO A 41 -8.82 19.31 -6.18
CA PRO A 41 -7.84 19.34 -7.28
C PRO A 41 -6.76 20.42 -7.10
N GLU A 42 -7.12 21.55 -6.50
CA GLU A 42 -6.20 22.63 -6.16
C GLU A 42 -5.16 22.19 -5.11
N THR A 43 -5.61 21.43 -4.10
CA THR A 43 -4.74 20.89 -3.06
C THR A 43 -3.76 19.86 -3.64
N GLU A 44 -4.25 18.97 -4.50
CA GLU A 44 -3.40 18.00 -5.20
C GLU A 44 -2.31 18.70 -6.04
N ALA A 45 -2.68 19.73 -6.79
CA ALA A 45 -1.74 20.50 -7.60
C ALA A 45 -0.67 21.18 -6.74
N VAL A 46 -1.08 21.86 -5.66
CA VAL A 46 -0.15 22.52 -4.73
C VAL A 46 0.78 21.52 -4.05
N LEU A 47 0.27 20.38 -3.60
CA LEU A 47 1.08 19.33 -2.99
C LEU A 47 2.07 18.75 -4.00
N THR A 48 1.61 18.48 -5.23
CA THR A 48 2.46 17.96 -6.30
C THR A 48 3.63 18.89 -6.58
N THR A 49 3.40 20.19 -6.76
CA THR A 49 4.47 21.18 -6.98
C THR A 49 5.44 21.24 -5.81
N LYS A 50 4.95 21.20 -4.57
CA LYS A 50 5.82 21.23 -3.37
C LYS A 50 6.70 19.99 -3.26
N LEU A 51 6.14 18.80 -3.49
CA LEU A 51 6.86 17.54 -3.39
C LEU A 51 7.87 17.37 -4.53
N GLU A 52 7.54 17.86 -5.73
CA GLU A 52 8.47 17.92 -6.85
C GLU A 52 9.68 18.82 -6.53
N ALA A 53 9.43 20.03 -6.00
CA ALA A 53 10.49 20.93 -5.56
C ALA A 53 11.36 20.28 -4.44
N LEU A 54 10.72 19.63 -3.46
CA LEU A 54 11.41 18.92 -2.39
C LEU A 54 12.35 17.84 -2.95
N GLN A 55 11.89 17.05 -3.92
CA GLN A 55 12.73 16.03 -4.56
C GLN A 55 13.87 16.66 -5.35
N LYS A 56 13.62 17.75 -6.07
CA LYS A 56 14.65 18.46 -6.83
C LYS A 56 15.77 18.96 -5.92
N ASP A 57 15.40 19.54 -4.78
CA ASP A 57 16.31 20.23 -3.87
C ASP A 57 17.07 19.27 -2.94
N THR A 58 16.37 18.26 -2.42
CA THR A 58 16.93 17.34 -1.41
C THR A 58 17.35 15.99 -1.96
N LYS A 59 17.01 15.70 -3.21
CA LYS A 59 17.15 14.39 -3.86
C LYS A 59 16.40 13.27 -3.14
N ARG A 60 15.41 13.56 -2.29
CA ARG A 60 14.56 12.57 -1.59
C ARG A 60 13.15 12.57 -2.17
N GLN A 61 12.55 11.40 -2.29
CA GLN A 61 11.17 11.29 -2.77
C GLN A 61 10.21 11.22 -1.58
N VAL A 62 9.22 12.11 -1.55
CA VAL A 62 8.11 12.03 -0.60
C VAL A 62 6.81 11.94 -1.39
N VAL A 63 5.97 10.98 -1.03
CA VAL A 63 4.64 10.76 -1.62
C VAL A 63 3.58 11.02 -0.56
N VAL A 64 2.53 11.73 -0.94
CA VAL A 64 1.32 11.91 -0.12
C VAL A 64 0.21 11.03 -0.67
N ALA A 65 -0.44 10.25 0.20
CA ALA A 65 -1.54 9.40 -0.20
C ALA A 65 -2.75 9.48 0.75
N THR A 66 -3.94 9.30 0.20
CA THR A 66 -5.14 9.04 0.98
C THR A 66 -5.65 7.64 0.61
N ILE A 67 -6.08 6.87 1.61
CA ILE A 67 -6.43 5.46 1.43
C ILE A 67 -7.86 5.25 1.92
N ALA A 68 -8.74 4.78 1.02
CA ALA A 68 -10.14 4.51 1.35
C ALA A 68 -10.33 3.27 2.23
N ASP A 69 -9.59 2.20 1.94
CA ASP A 69 -9.70 0.91 2.61
C ASP A 69 -8.32 0.30 2.82
N MET A 70 -7.99 -0.02 4.08
CA MET A 70 -6.74 -0.68 4.45
C MET A 70 -6.84 -2.22 4.47
N GLN A 71 -7.95 -2.79 4.00
CA GLN A 71 -8.16 -4.24 3.84
C GLN A 71 -7.92 -5.02 5.14
N GLY A 72 -8.26 -4.41 6.28
CA GLY A 72 -8.11 -5.00 7.62
C GLY A 72 -6.70 -4.93 8.23
N TYR A 73 -5.72 -4.32 7.54
CA TYR A 73 -4.37 -4.13 8.08
C TYR A 73 -4.29 -2.94 9.03
N SER A 74 -3.35 -3.00 9.99
CA SER A 74 -3.01 -1.84 10.81
C SER A 74 -2.32 -0.76 9.97
N LEU A 75 -2.34 0.48 10.48
CA LEU A 75 -1.75 1.62 9.79
C LEU A 75 -0.25 1.44 9.50
N ASP A 76 0.51 0.90 10.47
CA ASP A 76 1.93 0.61 10.31
C ASP A 76 2.19 -0.48 9.27
N GLU A 77 1.44 -1.59 9.31
CA GLU A 77 1.63 -2.70 8.38
C GLU A 77 1.20 -2.30 6.96
N TYR A 78 0.07 -1.61 6.81
CA TYR A 78 -0.39 -1.12 5.52
C TYR A 78 0.62 -0.15 4.91
N GLY A 79 1.10 0.82 5.68
CA GLY A 79 2.07 1.81 5.22
C GLY A 79 3.37 1.18 4.72
N TYR A 80 3.89 0.20 5.46
CA TYR A 80 5.09 -0.55 5.07
C TYR A 80 4.89 -1.28 3.73
N ARG A 81 3.77 -2.00 3.59
CA ARG A 81 3.46 -2.76 2.37
C ARG A 81 3.19 -1.86 1.18
N LEU A 82 2.52 -0.72 1.40
CA LEU A 82 2.26 0.30 0.39
C LEU A 82 3.57 0.85 -0.17
N GLY A 83 4.47 1.32 0.70
CA GLY A 83 5.78 1.85 0.29
C GLY A 83 6.61 0.85 -0.53
N ARG A 84 6.59 -0.44 -0.12
CA ARG A 84 7.21 -1.54 -0.88
C ARG A 84 6.54 -1.77 -2.24
N SER A 85 5.21 -1.79 -2.29
CA SER A 85 4.46 -2.07 -3.52
C SER A 85 4.68 -1.01 -4.59
N TRP A 86 4.81 0.25 -4.18
CA TRP A 86 5.04 1.39 -5.06
C TRP A 86 6.51 1.61 -5.40
N GLY A 87 7.43 0.98 -4.66
CA GLY A 87 8.87 1.19 -4.84
C GLY A 87 9.27 2.65 -4.61
N VAL A 88 8.69 3.29 -3.59
CA VAL A 88 8.94 4.72 -3.32
C VAL A 88 10.40 4.94 -2.93
N GLY A 89 11.04 5.89 -3.60
CA GLY A 89 12.45 6.21 -3.47
C GLY A 89 13.13 6.27 -4.84
N LEU A 90 14.25 7.00 -4.90
CA LEU A 90 15.09 6.97 -6.09
C LEU A 90 15.80 5.62 -6.20
N ARG A 91 15.93 5.13 -7.43
CA ARG A 91 16.57 3.84 -7.73
C ARG A 91 17.95 3.80 -7.10
N ASP A 92 18.24 2.70 -6.41
CA ASP A 92 19.53 2.42 -5.79
C ASP A 92 19.91 3.35 -4.60
N VAL A 93 19.04 4.27 -4.18
CA VAL A 93 19.30 5.22 -3.06
C VAL A 93 18.41 4.99 -1.85
N ASN A 94 17.26 4.31 -2.00
CA ASN A 94 16.34 3.94 -0.90
C ASN A 94 15.95 5.11 0.02
N ASN A 95 15.72 6.29 -0.56
CA ASN A 95 15.49 7.53 0.17
C ASN A 95 14.05 8.08 0.00
N GLY A 96 13.11 7.15 -0.15
CA GLY A 96 11.69 7.41 -0.28
C GLY A 96 10.98 7.45 1.07
N ALA A 97 9.93 8.27 1.18
CA ALA A 97 8.98 8.24 2.29
C ALA A 97 7.55 8.37 1.77
N VAL A 98 6.61 7.70 2.45
CA VAL A 98 5.17 7.84 2.20
C VAL A 98 4.53 8.45 3.43
N LEU A 99 3.88 9.58 3.24
CA LEU A 99 2.94 10.15 4.22
C LEU A 99 1.53 9.82 3.74
N PHE A 100 0.78 9.04 4.52
CA PHE A 100 -0.59 8.73 4.13
C PHE A 100 -1.59 8.89 5.26
N ALA A 101 -2.85 9.08 4.89
CA ALA A 101 -4.00 9.12 5.78
C ALA A 101 -5.07 8.14 5.31
N ALA A 102 -5.75 7.49 6.25
CA ALA A 102 -6.88 6.61 5.99
C ALA A 102 -8.14 7.16 6.68
N PRO A 103 -8.81 8.17 6.09
CA PRO A 103 -9.85 8.94 6.76
C PRO A 103 -11.09 8.12 7.16
N ASN A 104 -11.37 7.02 6.44
CA ASN A 104 -12.54 6.18 6.67
C ASN A 104 -12.30 5.02 7.64
N ASN A 105 -11.07 4.88 8.16
CA ASN A 105 -10.71 3.74 8.99
C ASN A 105 -11.00 4.01 10.49
N PRO A 106 -11.46 3.01 11.27
CA PRO A 106 -11.76 3.20 12.69
C PRO A 106 -10.60 3.81 13.47
N GLY A 107 -10.92 4.79 14.32
CA GLY A 107 -9.96 5.46 15.19
C GLY A 107 -9.27 4.50 16.17
N GLY A 108 -8.03 4.83 16.56
CA GLY A 108 -7.25 4.05 17.52
C GLY A 108 -6.02 3.36 16.94
N GLN A 109 -5.87 3.31 15.61
CA GLN A 109 -4.70 2.75 14.93
C GLN A 109 -3.59 3.79 14.74
N ARG A 110 -3.24 4.54 15.80
CA ARG A 110 -2.05 5.41 15.76
C ARG A 110 -0.81 4.52 15.75
N GLY A 111 0.16 4.83 14.90
CA GLY A 111 1.44 4.11 14.86
C GLY A 111 2.16 4.11 16.22
N PRO A 112 3.18 3.26 16.39
CA PRO A 112 3.97 3.20 17.62
C PRO A 112 4.50 4.59 18.00
N ARG A 113 4.41 4.91 19.30
CA ARG A 113 4.91 6.17 19.88
C ARG A 113 6.41 6.09 20.12
#